data_AF-A0A094CVF1-F1
#
_entry.id   AF-A0A094CVF1-F1
#
_cell.length_a   1.000
_cell.length_b   1.000
_cell.length_c   1.000
_cell.angle_alpha   90.00
_cell.angle_beta   90.00
_cell.angle_gamma   90.00
#
_symmetry.space_group_name_H-M   'P 1'
#
loop_
_entity.id
_entity.type
_entity.pdbx_description
1 polymer ?
#
loop_
_entity_poly.entity_id
_entity_poly.type
_entity_poly.pdbx_seq_one_letter_code
_entity_poly.pdbx_strand_id
1 'polypeptide(L)'
;MASSDAESSAYFYTSICKTLCDTIDDLICADRIEPQLGAKILRNFLPCFQKVFAESVKDVVNIKGRLQYYRNCDNKWWWVVRDCTIKLGTGVKAEMLHVDKLRIVGYPTADEVDRKGGGGSGSVGGKIKQGTKRGTK
;
A
#
# COMPACT_ATOMS: atom_id res chain seq x y z
N MET A 1 19.96 2.92 13.23
CA MET A 1 19.19 1.66 13.23
C MET A 1 17.68 1.95 13.37
N ALA A 2 17.07 2.68 12.43
CA ALA A 2 15.65 3.08 12.53
C ALA A 2 15.00 3.26 11.15
N SER A 3 15.31 2.36 10.20
CA SER A 3 14.82 2.45 8.82
C SER A 3 13.85 1.32 8.42
N SER A 4 13.55 0.34 9.29
CA SER A 4 12.68 -0.81 8.96
C SER A 4 11.24 -0.72 9.48
N ASP A 5 10.90 0.26 10.32
CA ASP A 5 9.59 0.27 11.00
C ASP A 5 8.43 0.67 10.07
N ALA A 6 8.70 1.46 9.03
CA ALA A 6 7.68 1.89 8.07
C ALA A 6 7.12 0.71 7.25
N GLU A 7 8.01 -0.14 6.71
CA GLU A 7 7.68 -1.34 5.92
C GLU A 7 6.96 -2.42 6.76
N SER A 8 7.37 -2.54 8.03
CA SER A 8 6.81 -3.54 8.95
C SER A 8 5.31 -3.28 9.21
N SER A 9 4.89 -2.01 9.30
CA SER A 9 3.52 -1.64 9.68
C SER A 9 2.44 -1.94 8.61
N ALA A 10 2.80 -1.97 7.32
CA ALA A 10 1.83 -2.08 6.23
C ALA A 10 1.11 -3.43 6.24
N TYR A 11 1.89 -4.49 6.42
CA TYR A 11 1.42 -5.85 6.28
C TYR A 11 0.60 -6.33 7.48
N PHE A 12 0.73 -5.72 8.66
CA PHE A 12 -0.07 -6.08 9.84
C PHE A 12 -1.58 -5.90 9.66
N TYR A 13 -2.01 -5.01 8.75
CA TYR A 13 -3.43 -4.80 8.45
C TYR A 13 -3.99 -5.81 7.44
N THR A 14 -3.14 -6.67 6.87
CA THR A 14 -3.59 -7.74 5.97
C THR A 14 -4.26 -8.86 6.75
N SER A 15 -5.19 -9.56 6.10
CA SER A 15 -5.89 -10.69 6.73
C SER A 15 -4.93 -11.78 7.18
N ILE A 16 -3.92 -12.11 6.39
CA ILE A 16 -2.95 -13.17 6.71
C ILE A 16 -2.13 -12.83 7.96
N CYS A 17 -1.59 -11.62 8.06
CA CYS A 17 -0.85 -11.20 9.24
C CYS A 17 -1.76 -11.11 10.46
N LYS A 18 -2.99 -10.61 10.28
CA LYS A 18 -3.95 -10.51 11.38
C LYS A 18 -4.30 -11.89 11.94
N THR A 19 -4.65 -12.85 11.10
CA THR A 19 -4.92 -14.23 11.55
C THR A 19 -3.71 -14.85 12.24
N LEU A 20 -2.48 -14.57 11.76
CA LEU A 20 -1.26 -15.02 12.42
C LEU A 20 -1.09 -14.39 13.82
N CYS A 21 -1.28 -13.08 13.95
CA CYS A 21 -1.24 -12.41 15.24
C CYS A 21 -2.30 -12.98 16.19
N ASP A 22 -3.55 -13.10 15.74
CA ASP A 22 -4.65 -13.66 16.54
C ASP A 22 -4.32 -15.09 17.02
N THR A 23 -3.74 -15.92 16.15
CA THR A 23 -3.32 -17.30 16.52
C THR A 23 -2.16 -17.30 17.52
N ILE A 24 -1.19 -16.40 17.37
CA ILE A 24 -0.08 -16.26 18.31
C ILE A 24 -0.60 -15.82 19.68
N ASP A 25 -1.51 -14.86 19.71
CA ASP A 25 -2.14 -14.37 20.93
C ASP A 25 -2.94 -15.48 21.63
N ASP A 26 -3.72 -16.27 20.88
CA ASP A 26 -4.43 -17.44 21.42
C ASP A 26 -3.47 -18.47 22.06
N LEU A 27 -2.32 -18.72 21.43
CA LEU A 27 -1.31 -19.65 21.95
C LEU A 27 -0.58 -19.13 23.19
N ILE A 28 -0.41 -17.80 23.28
CA ILE A 28 0.11 -17.13 24.48
C ILE A 28 -0.92 -17.22 25.61
N CYS A 29 -2.20 -16.92 25.33
CA CYS A 29 -3.28 -17.02 26.31
C CYS A 29 -3.46 -18.45 26.83
N ALA A 30 -3.19 -19.46 26.00
CA ALA A 30 -3.20 -20.87 26.40
C ALA A 30 -1.92 -21.34 27.11
N ASP A 31 -0.98 -20.43 27.39
CA ASP A 31 0.34 -20.68 28.01
C ASP A 31 1.15 -21.76 27.27
N ARG A 32 0.96 -21.88 25.95
CA ARG A 32 1.68 -22.83 25.09
C ARG A 32 2.95 -22.25 24.51
N ILE A 33 3.00 -20.92 24.37
CA ILE A 33 4.11 -20.18 23.75
C ILE A 33 4.39 -18.95 24.61
N GLU A 34 5.68 -18.68 24.84
CA GLU A 34 6.12 -17.46 25.51
C GLU A 34 5.97 -16.24 24.57
N PRO A 35 5.54 -15.07 25.06
CA PRO A 35 5.39 -13.86 24.25
C PRO A 35 6.62 -13.49 23.40
N GLN A 36 7.82 -13.75 23.92
CA GLN A 36 9.08 -13.49 23.21
C GLN A 36 9.22 -14.35 21.94
N LEU A 37 8.74 -15.58 21.98
CA LEU A 37 8.75 -16.48 20.82
C LEU A 37 7.74 -16.04 19.77
N GLY A 38 6.55 -15.59 20.18
CA GLY A 38 5.54 -15.00 19.27
C GLY A 38 6.10 -13.81 18.48
N ALA A 39 6.75 -12.88 19.17
CA ALA A 39 7.41 -11.74 18.53
C ALA A 39 8.52 -12.16 17.54
N LYS A 40 9.26 -13.24 17.86
CA LYS A 40 10.29 -13.79 16.97
C LYS A 40 9.70 -14.42 15.70
N ILE A 41 8.56 -15.09 15.81
CA ILE A 41 7.84 -15.64 14.65
C ILE A 41 7.44 -14.51 13.70
N LEU A 42 6.82 -13.44 14.20
CA LEU A 42 6.42 -12.29 13.39
C LEU A 42 7.61 -11.60 12.70
N ARG A 43 8.72 -11.44 13.43
CA ARG A 43 9.98 -10.89 12.88
C ARG A 43 10.53 -11.70 11.71
N ASN A 44 10.39 -13.02 11.73
CA ASN A 44 10.84 -13.89 10.64
C ASN A 44 9.82 -13.93 9.49
N PHE A 45 8.53 -13.84 9.79
CA PHE A 45 7.46 -13.95 8.80
C PHE A 45 7.42 -12.76 7.83
N LEU A 46 7.49 -11.52 8.34
CA LEU A 46 7.29 -10.32 7.54
C LEU A 46 8.29 -10.17 6.37
N PRO A 47 9.61 -10.36 6.55
CA PRO A 47 10.55 -10.27 5.43
C PRO A 47 10.31 -11.37 4.38
N CYS A 48 9.96 -12.58 4.82
CA CYS A 48 9.62 -13.67 3.90
C CYS A 48 8.35 -13.35 3.10
N PHE A 49 7.32 -12.80 3.74
CA PHE A 49 6.08 -12.38 3.10
C PHE A 49 6.33 -11.34 2.00
N GLN A 50 7.10 -10.29 2.32
CA GLN A 50 7.48 -9.24 1.37
C GLN A 50 8.22 -9.80 0.15
N LYS A 51 9.20 -10.67 0.39
CA LYS A 51 9.98 -11.31 -0.67
C LYS A 51 9.10 -12.12 -1.61
N VAL A 52 8.24 -12.98 -1.06
CA VAL A 52 7.34 -13.82 -1.86
C VAL A 52 6.38 -12.95 -2.67
N PHE A 53 5.84 -11.88 -2.09
CA PHE A 53 4.94 -10.97 -2.79
C PHE A 53 5.62 -10.28 -3.97
N ALA A 54 6.84 -9.79 -3.79
CA ALA A 54 7.63 -9.14 -4.85
C ALA A 54 8.02 -10.10 -5.99
N GLU A 55 8.34 -11.36 -5.67
CA GLU A 55 8.80 -12.34 -6.66
C GLU A 55 7.65 -13.05 -7.39
N SER A 56 6.57 -13.36 -6.67
CA SER A 56 5.51 -14.25 -7.15
C SER A 56 4.32 -13.51 -7.77
N VAL A 57 4.02 -12.29 -7.32
CA VAL A 57 2.84 -11.54 -7.78
C VAL A 57 3.23 -10.61 -8.92
N LYS A 58 2.82 -10.96 -10.14
CA LYS A 58 3.07 -10.16 -11.37
C LYS A 58 1.79 -9.54 -11.93
N ASP A 59 0.65 -9.86 -11.36
CA ASP A 59 -0.64 -9.44 -11.85
C ASP A 59 -0.85 -7.94 -11.65
N VAL A 60 -1.35 -7.30 -12.69
CA VAL A 60 -1.69 -5.87 -12.67
C VAL A 60 -3.19 -5.73 -12.48
N VAL A 61 -3.59 -4.91 -11.51
CA VAL A 61 -4.99 -4.61 -11.21
C VAL A 61 -5.30 -3.17 -11.62
N ASN A 62 -6.40 -2.99 -12.36
CA ASN A 62 -6.85 -1.66 -12.77
C ASN A 62 -8.08 -1.25 -11.96
N ILE A 63 -8.00 -0.12 -11.26
CA ILE A 63 -9.08 0.40 -10.42
C ILE A 63 -9.62 1.68 -11.04
N LYS A 64 -10.95 1.78 -11.21
CA LYS A 64 -11.64 3.00 -11.63
C LYS A 64 -12.76 3.32 -10.65
N GLY A 65 -12.89 4.56 -10.22
CA GLY A 65 -13.96 4.98 -9.30
C GLY A 65 -13.92 6.47 -9.03
N ARG A 66 -14.81 6.94 -8.16
CA ARG A 66 -14.90 8.35 -7.75
C ARG A 66 -14.10 8.58 -6.47
N LEU A 67 -13.07 9.42 -6.52
CA LEU A 67 -12.31 9.78 -5.33
C LEU A 67 -13.19 10.60 -4.37
N GLN A 68 -13.38 10.12 -3.13
CA GLN A 68 -14.13 10.83 -2.11
C GLN A 68 -13.24 11.82 -1.36
N TYR A 69 -12.11 11.35 -0.85
CA TYR A 69 -11.09 12.17 -0.20
C TYR A 69 -9.74 11.44 -0.19
N TYR A 70 -8.67 12.22 -0.03
CA TYR A 70 -7.30 11.71 0.11
C TYR A 70 -6.60 12.41 1.26
N ARG A 71 -5.57 11.76 1.82
CA ARG A 71 -4.68 12.34 2.82
C ARG A 71 -3.25 11.87 2.57
N ASN A 72 -2.31 12.79 2.63
CA ASN A 72 -0.89 12.49 2.75
C ASN A 72 -0.42 12.93 4.15
N CYS A 73 0.29 12.07 4.86
CA CYS A 73 0.93 12.37 6.14
C CYS A 73 2.15 11.45 6.26
N ASP A 74 3.32 12.01 6.57
CA ASP A 74 4.56 11.23 6.79
C ASP A 74 4.91 10.28 5.64
N ASN A 75 4.86 10.79 4.39
CA ASN A 75 5.08 10.01 3.16
C ASN A 75 4.12 8.81 2.96
N LYS A 76 3.09 8.68 3.80
CA LYS A 76 2.03 7.70 3.67
C LYS A 76 0.82 8.34 2.99
N TRP A 77 0.30 7.65 1.99
CA TRP A 77 -0.88 8.08 1.27
C TRP A 77 -2.10 7.26 1.64
N TRP A 78 -3.24 7.94 1.72
CA TRP A 78 -4.54 7.36 1.97
C TRP A 78 -5.52 7.89 0.93
N TRP A 79 -6.24 6.98 0.29
CA TRP A 79 -7.32 7.31 -0.63
C TRP A 79 -8.58 6.56 -0.24
N VAL A 80 -9.71 7.26 -0.31
CA VAL A 80 -11.02 6.65 -0.18
C VAL A 80 -11.79 6.89 -1.47
N VAL A 81 -12.08 5.82 -2.19
CA VAL A 81 -12.73 5.82 -3.50
C VAL A 81 -14.11 5.17 -3.37
N ARG A 82 -15.11 5.70 -4.06
CA ARG A 82 -16.48 5.19 -4.11
C ARG A 82 -16.86 4.70 -5.50
N ASP A 83 -17.81 3.77 -5.54
CA ASP A 83 -18.36 3.17 -6.76
C ASP A 83 -17.24 2.66 -7.67
N CYS A 84 -16.38 1.82 -7.11
CA CYS A 84 -15.19 1.32 -7.77
C CYS A 84 -15.53 0.15 -8.67
N THR A 85 -14.97 0.14 -9.88
CA THR A 85 -14.86 -1.02 -10.74
C THR A 85 -13.40 -1.44 -10.76
N ILE A 86 -13.12 -2.64 -10.28
CA ILE A 86 -11.80 -3.25 -10.21
C ILE A 86 -11.72 -4.29 -11.32
N LYS A 87 -10.71 -4.19 -12.18
CA LYS A 87 -10.42 -5.19 -13.22
C LYS A 87 -9.20 -6.00 -12.79
N LEU A 88 -9.40 -7.30 -12.61
CA LEU A 88 -8.36 -8.26 -12.23
C LEU A 88 -7.77 -8.89 -13.49
N GLY A 89 -6.45 -8.78 -13.66
CA GLY A 89 -5.71 -9.35 -14.77
C GLY A 89 -5.76 -8.55 -16.07
N THR A 90 -4.96 -9.00 -17.04
CA THR A 90 -4.81 -8.41 -18.37
C THR A 90 -5.24 -9.43 -19.44
N GLY A 91 -6.23 -9.07 -20.27
CA GLY A 91 -6.64 -9.88 -21.43
C GLY A 91 -8.12 -10.27 -21.45
N VAL A 92 -8.45 -11.31 -22.23
CA VAL A 92 -9.82 -11.73 -22.57
C VAL A 92 -10.60 -12.29 -21.36
N LYS A 93 -9.89 -12.74 -20.31
CA LYS A 93 -10.46 -13.27 -19.06
C LYS A 93 -10.40 -12.27 -17.90
N ALA A 94 -10.39 -10.97 -18.17
CA ALA A 94 -10.35 -9.97 -17.10
C ALA A 94 -11.66 -9.99 -16.30
N GLU A 95 -11.58 -10.38 -15.04
CA GLU A 95 -12.72 -10.35 -14.11
C GLU A 95 -12.97 -8.92 -13.65
N MET A 96 -14.24 -8.53 -13.59
CA MET A 96 -14.66 -7.20 -13.14
C MET A 96 -15.42 -7.30 -11.82
N LEU A 97 -14.89 -6.65 -10.78
CA LEU A 97 -15.51 -6.56 -9.47
C LEU A 97 -16.05 -5.16 -9.23
N HIS A 98 -17.25 -5.08 -8.65
CA HIS A 98 -17.83 -3.82 -8.19
C HIS A 98 -17.67 -3.68 -6.68
N VAL A 99 -17.24 -2.50 -6.21
CA VAL A 99 -17.00 -2.21 -4.80
C VAL A 99 -17.50 -0.80 -4.46
N ASP A 100 -18.49 -0.70 -3.58
CA ASP A 100 -19.11 0.58 -3.19
C ASP A 100 -18.13 1.57 -2.57
N LYS A 101 -17.21 1.07 -1.74
CA LYS A 101 -16.21 1.88 -1.04
C LYS A 101 -14.90 1.13 -0.88
N LEU A 102 -13.85 1.66 -1.50
CA LEU A 102 -12.49 1.13 -1.44
C LEU A 102 -11.58 2.09 -0.65
N ARG A 103 -10.83 1.56 0.32
CA ARG A 103 -9.77 2.29 1.02
C ARG A 103 -8.43 1.79 0.53
N ILE A 104 -7.58 2.69 0.05
CA ILE A 104 -6.25 2.38 -0.46
C ILE A 104 -5.24 3.09 0.43
N VAL A 105 -4.21 2.36 0.84
CA VAL A 105 -3.12 2.88 1.65
C VAL A 105 -1.80 2.61 0.94
N GLY A 106 -1.09 3.67 0.58
CA GLY A 106 0.21 3.61 -0.07
C GLY A 106 1.32 3.90 0.94
N TYR A 107 2.28 3.00 1.04
CA TYR A 107 3.51 3.19 1.79
C TYR A 107 4.63 3.55 0.81
N PRO A 108 5.57 4.43 1.20
CA PRO A 108 6.69 4.80 0.34
C PRO A 108 7.59 3.58 0.14
N THR A 109 8.12 3.40 -1.07
CA THR A 109 9.16 2.40 -1.29
C THR A 109 10.47 2.88 -0.65
N ALA A 110 11.30 1.94 -0.19
CA ALA A 110 12.57 2.23 0.48
C ALA A 110 13.49 3.18 -0.31
N ASP A 111 13.34 3.27 -1.63
CA ASP A 111 14.12 4.14 -2.53
C ASP A 111 13.85 5.65 -2.37
N GLU A 112 12.82 6.05 -1.61
CA GLU A 112 12.48 7.47 -1.39
C GLU A 112 12.96 8.04 -0.05
N VAL A 113 13.40 7.20 0.88
CA VAL A 113 13.79 7.65 2.23
C VAL A 113 15.15 8.38 2.25
N ASP A 114 15.98 8.19 1.23
CA ASP A 114 17.36 8.70 1.21
C ASP A 114 17.54 10.11 0.62
N ARG A 115 16.45 10.77 0.16
CA ARG A 115 16.54 12.11 -0.46
C ARG A 115 16.29 13.30 0.48
N LYS A 116 15.99 13.10 1.76
CA LYS A 116 15.72 14.19 2.71
C LYS A 116 16.83 14.39 3.74
N GLY A 117 18.05 14.54 3.25
CA GLY A 117 19.14 15.20 3.95
C GLY A 117 19.58 16.44 3.16
N GLY A 118 19.04 17.61 3.48
CA GLY A 118 19.49 18.89 2.90
C GLY A 118 18.34 19.82 2.52
N GLY A 119 18.20 20.91 3.27
CA GLY A 119 17.27 21.99 2.93
C GLY A 119 17.66 22.73 1.66
N GLY A 120 16.67 23.23 0.94
CA GLY A 120 16.87 24.09 -0.24
C GLY A 120 15.56 24.36 -0.96
N SER A 121 15.05 25.59 -0.79
CA SER A 121 13.94 26.17 -1.53
C SER A 121 14.11 26.03 -3.05
N GLY A 122 13.05 25.63 -3.74
CA GLY A 122 13.00 25.56 -5.20
C GLY A 122 11.56 25.46 -5.69
N SER A 123 10.93 26.61 -5.93
CA SER A 123 9.64 26.73 -6.60
C SER A 123 9.75 26.19 -8.03
N VAL A 124 8.97 25.17 -8.37
CA VAL A 124 8.83 24.71 -9.77
C VAL A 124 7.36 24.85 -10.16
N GLY A 125 7.04 26.02 -10.71
CA GLY A 125 5.78 26.28 -11.39
C GLY A 125 5.69 25.49 -12.70
N GLY A 126 4.86 24.46 -12.72
CA GLY A 126 4.47 23.77 -13.95
C GLY A 126 3.46 24.60 -14.74
N LYS A 127 3.92 25.32 -15.76
CA LYS A 127 3.04 25.97 -16.75
C LYS A 127 2.33 24.90 -17.58
N ILE A 128 1.03 24.74 -17.37
CA ILE A 128 0.14 24.02 -18.29
C ILE A 128 -0.16 24.95 -19.47
N LYS A 129 0.40 24.63 -20.66
CA LYS A 129 0.00 25.26 -21.93
C LYS A 129 -1.37 24.71 -22.35
N GLN A 130 -2.42 25.51 -22.24
CA GLN A 130 -3.69 25.23 -22.92
C GLN A 130 -3.56 25.57 -24.41
N GLY A 131 -3.64 24.55 -25.26
CA GLY A 131 -3.79 24.70 -26.69
C GLY A 131 -5.25 24.99 -27.05
N THR A 132 -5.59 26.24 -27.31
CA THR A 132 -6.88 26.62 -27.87
C THR A 132 -6.84 26.43 -29.38
N LYS A 133 -7.43 25.33 -29.88
CA LYS A 133 -7.91 25.23 -31.26
C LYS A 133 -9.19 26.05 -31.37
N ARG A 134 -9.22 27.03 -32.29
CA ARG A 134 -10.46 27.49 -32.93
C ARG A 134 -10.20 27.66 -34.42
N GLY A 135 -10.90 26.88 -35.22
CA GLY A 135 -10.98 27.05 -36.66
C GLY A 135 -12.05 28.05 -37.06
N THR A 136 -12.13 28.22 -38.38
CA THR A 136 -13.15 28.90 -39.21
C THR A 136 -13.29 30.42 -39.05
N LYS A 137 -12.88 31.17 -40.07
CA LYS A 137 -13.68 31.39 -41.27
C LYS A 137 -12.78 31.73 -42.47
#